data_AF-A0A522EDK9-F1
#
_entry.id   AF-A0A522EDK9-F1
#
_cell.length_a   1.000
_cell.length_b   1.000
_cell.length_c   1.000
_cell.angle_alpha   90.00
_cell.angle_beta   90.00
_cell.angle_gamma   90.00
#
_symmetry.space_group_name_H-M   'P 1'
#
loop_
_entity.id
_entity.type
_entity.pdbx_description
1 polymer ?
#
loop_
_entity_poly.entity_id
_entity_poly.type
_entity_poly.pdbx_seq_one_letter_code
_entity_poly.pdbx_strand_id
1 'polypeptide(L)'
;MIQQGLVPYIKEQVKNGYKPVAIRAAILRQGYSQVDTDDTMNYALGAANVLPSPTEMSTPQKKMGIFEKAETVMFHPGLFFEEVKDEKVGPSFVYNLIFTILLTVLALAVKGFDLYKQSPSTAMILIIASVFGALIGIPLGIAFLFAIIGILHLIAKLCGGHGKFADTYKALVYGSTPTFFFTILLTIIFSIVKVVSPEAVPWMAINSTSTDPAQQAALLSSATTSISFWFFIGVAVIAFLWSTVVTLKGLGKLHGKNAWWALLVMIVFFIVFMIIVAIITAILFVLLAAIFVSLFASLMHTAAVTPPPPLT
;
A
#
# COMPACT_ATOMS: atom_id res chain seq x y z
N MET A 1 22.02 -8.18 25.89
CA MET A 1 21.72 -8.47 27.31
C MET A 1 22.37 -9.80 27.69
N ILE A 2 23.13 -9.86 28.79
CA ILE A 2 23.80 -11.09 29.22
C ILE A 2 22.77 -12.11 29.73
N GLN A 3 22.68 -13.26 29.08
CA GLN A 3 21.82 -14.37 29.47
C GLN A 3 22.50 -15.17 30.58
N GLN A 4 22.21 -14.82 31.84
CA GLN A 4 22.86 -15.43 33.02
C GLN A 4 22.80 -16.97 33.03
N GLY A 5 21.71 -17.56 32.51
CA GLY A 5 21.56 -19.03 32.41
C GLY A 5 22.51 -19.70 31.42
N LEU A 6 23.01 -18.98 30.41
CA LEU A 6 23.94 -19.50 29.41
C LEU A 6 25.41 -19.42 29.86
N VAL A 7 25.74 -18.57 30.84
CA VAL A 7 27.12 -18.37 31.30
C VAL A 7 27.76 -19.66 31.85
N PRO A 8 27.10 -20.45 32.73
CA PRO A 8 27.66 -21.72 33.21
C PRO A 8 27.86 -22.71 32.07
N TYR A 9 26.88 -22.83 31.17
CA TYR A 9 26.96 -23.70 30.00
C TYR A 9 28.14 -23.35 29.10
N ILE A 10 28.33 -22.07 28.76
CA ILE A 10 29.46 -21.62 27.93
C ILE A 10 30.79 -21.96 28.59
N LYS A 11 30.95 -21.67 29.89
CA LYS A 11 32.18 -21.97 30.63
C LYS A 11 32.47 -23.48 30.65
N GLU A 12 31.44 -24.30 30.83
CA GLU A 12 31.56 -25.76 30.80
C GLU A 12 31.97 -26.28 29.41
N GLN A 13 31.34 -25.80 28.33
CA GLN A 13 31.70 -26.22 26.98
C GLN A 13 33.12 -25.81 26.59
N VAL A 14 33.57 -24.63 27.02
CA VAL A 14 34.96 -24.19 26.84
C VAL A 14 35.92 -25.10 27.60
N LYS A 15 35.59 -25.46 28.85
CA LYS A 15 36.36 -26.42 29.66
C LYS A 15 36.43 -27.79 28.99
N ASN A 16 35.38 -28.19 28.28
CA ASN A 16 35.33 -29.43 27.50
C ASN A 16 36.06 -29.34 26.14
N GLY A 17 36.72 -28.22 25.82
CA GLY A 17 37.55 -28.07 24.62
C GLY A 17 36.81 -27.64 23.36
N TYR A 18 35.53 -27.28 23.46
CA TYR A 18 34.78 -26.77 22.31
C TYR A 18 35.25 -25.37 21.91
N LYS A 19 35.38 -25.14 20.59
CA LYS A 19 35.73 -23.82 20.06
C LYS A 19 34.57 -22.82 20.25
N PRO A 20 34.83 -21.55 20.60
CA PRO A 20 33.80 -20.52 20.79
C PRO A 20 32.78 -20.39 19.64
N VAL A 21 33.21 -20.56 18.39
CA VAL A 21 32.34 -20.50 17.21
C VAL A 21 31.28 -21.61 17.21
N ALA A 22 31.62 -22.81 17.66
CA ALA A 22 30.69 -23.94 17.73
C ALA A 22 29.65 -23.73 18.84
N ILE A 23 30.09 -23.20 19.99
CA ILE A 23 29.21 -22.86 21.12
C ILE A 23 28.21 -21.77 20.70
N ARG A 24 28.69 -20.72 20.01
CA ARG A 24 27.84 -19.67 19.44
C ARG A 24 26.78 -20.22 18.50
N ALA A 25 27.16 -21.06 17.54
CA ALA A 25 26.22 -21.67 16.61
C ALA A 25 25.16 -22.54 17.30
N ALA A 26 25.54 -23.27 18.37
CA ALA A 26 24.60 -24.07 19.15
C ALA A 26 23.56 -23.21 19.89
N ILE A 27 23.99 -22.10 20.49
CA ILE A 27 23.12 -21.15 21.18
C ILE A 27 22.15 -20.47 20.19
N LEU A 28 22.64 -20.05 19.03
CA LEU A 28 21.79 -19.46 17.98
C LEU A 28 20.72 -20.43 17.48
N ARG A 29 21.05 -21.74 17.36
CA ARG A 29 20.09 -22.78 16.99
C ARG A 29 18.98 -22.98 18.03
N GLN A 30 19.21 -22.60 19.28
CA GLN A 30 18.18 -22.62 20.33
C GLN A 30 17.28 -21.38 20.32
N GLY A 31 17.48 -20.45 19.37
CA GLY A 31 16.63 -19.28 19.17
C GLY A 31 17.04 -18.03 19.94
N TYR A 32 18.21 -18.03 20.58
CA TYR A 32 18.77 -16.83 21.20
C TYR A 32 19.20 -15.81 20.13
N SER A 33 19.08 -14.52 20.45
CA SER A 33 19.50 -13.46 19.55
C SER A 33 21.02 -13.46 19.37
N GLN A 34 21.50 -13.00 18.22
CA GLN A 34 22.93 -12.91 17.94
C GLN A 34 23.65 -11.97 18.91
N VAL A 35 23.02 -10.83 19.24
CA VAL A 35 23.58 -9.84 20.15
C VAL A 35 23.72 -10.40 21.56
N ASP A 36 22.68 -11.06 22.09
CA ASP A 36 22.72 -11.63 23.45
C ASP A 36 23.73 -12.79 23.53
N THR A 37 23.82 -13.59 22.47
CA THR A 37 24.79 -14.69 22.39
C THR A 37 26.22 -14.15 22.46
N ASP A 38 26.50 -13.10 21.71
CA ASP A 38 27.84 -12.49 21.63
C ASP A 38 28.23 -11.82 22.94
N ASP A 39 27.32 -11.05 23.54
CA ASP A 39 27.50 -10.43 24.86
C ASP A 39 27.78 -11.47 25.94
N THR A 40 26.97 -12.54 25.97
CA THR A 40 27.09 -13.60 26.97
C THR A 40 28.38 -14.41 26.79
N MET A 41 28.79 -14.69 25.55
CA MET A 41 30.05 -15.35 25.23
C MET A 41 31.24 -14.51 25.70
N ASN A 42 31.26 -13.21 25.38
CA ASN A 42 32.34 -12.32 25.78
C ASN A 42 32.45 -12.18 27.31
N TYR A 43 31.30 -12.11 27.99
CA TYR A 43 31.23 -12.10 29.45
C TYR A 43 31.75 -13.43 30.06
N ALA A 44 31.28 -14.56 29.55
CA ALA A 44 31.64 -15.88 30.06
C ALA A 44 33.14 -16.20 29.89
N LEU A 45 33.74 -15.73 28.79
CA LEU A 45 35.16 -15.94 28.45
C LEU A 45 36.11 -14.98 29.18
N GLY A 46 35.60 -14.06 30.00
CA GLY A 46 36.45 -13.11 30.72
C GLY A 46 37.21 -12.15 29.81
N ALA A 47 36.72 -11.92 28.58
CA ALA A 47 37.21 -10.87 27.68
C ALA A 47 36.74 -9.48 28.16
N ALA A 48 36.92 -9.24 29.46
CA ALA A 48 36.37 -8.13 30.22
C ALA A 48 37.09 -6.82 29.91
N ASN A 49 36.77 -6.26 28.75
CA ASN A 49 36.31 -4.88 28.67
C ASN A 49 34.85 -4.92 28.23
N VAL A 50 34.00 -5.59 29.01
CA VAL A 50 32.56 -5.41 28.91
C VAL A 50 32.30 -4.03 29.49
N LEU A 51 32.49 -3.00 28.65
CA LEU A 51 31.82 -1.71 28.82
C LEU A 51 30.38 -2.05 29.25
N PRO A 52 29.85 -1.44 30.33
CA PRO A 52 28.52 -1.72 30.82
C PRO A 52 27.61 -1.84 29.60
N SER A 53 26.98 -3.03 29.43
CA SER A 53 26.13 -3.34 28.28
C SER A 53 25.33 -2.08 28.02
N PRO A 54 25.63 -1.34 26.93
CA PRO A 54 25.36 0.09 26.87
C PRO A 54 23.91 0.25 27.20
N THR A 55 23.62 0.80 28.39
CA THR A 55 22.30 0.96 29.00
C THR A 55 21.31 1.18 27.89
N GLU A 56 20.62 0.11 27.41
CA GLU A 56 20.09 0.00 26.03
C GLU A 56 20.29 1.33 25.33
N MET A 57 21.50 1.60 24.82
CA MET A 57 21.76 2.88 24.18
C MET A 57 20.83 2.80 23.00
N SER A 58 19.62 3.32 23.17
CA SER A 58 18.53 3.28 22.22
C SER A 58 19.20 3.82 20.98
N THR A 59 19.58 2.93 20.07
CA THR A 59 20.55 3.25 19.03
C THR A 59 19.95 4.47 18.38
N PRO A 60 20.59 5.66 18.53
CA PRO A 60 19.89 6.92 18.42
C PRO A 60 19.13 6.87 17.11
N GLN A 61 17.80 6.86 17.19
CA GLN A 61 16.93 6.40 16.10
C GLN A 61 17.47 6.98 14.81
N LYS A 62 18.09 6.13 13.98
CA LYS A 62 18.74 6.60 12.77
C LYS A 62 17.62 7.21 11.95
N LYS A 63 17.65 8.53 11.77
CA LYS A 63 16.64 9.23 10.98
C LYS A 63 16.82 8.81 9.53
N MET A 64 16.13 7.75 9.13
CA MET A 64 16.13 7.28 7.75
C MET A 64 15.49 8.33 6.84
N GLY A 65 16.13 8.58 5.70
CA GLY A 65 15.51 9.37 4.63
C GLY A 65 14.29 8.68 4.04
N ILE A 66 13.43 9.40 3.31
CA ILE A 66 12.19 8.82 2.73
C ILE A 66 12.50 7.66 1.78
N PHE A 67 13.54 7.79 0.96
CA PHE A 67 13.98 6.74 0.04
C PHE A 67 14.54 5.53 0.79
N GLU A 68 15.36 5.74 1.81
CA GLU A 68 15.87 4.67 2.68
C GLU A 68 14.71 3.96 3.39
N LYS A 69 13.69 4.69 3.86
CA LYS A 69 12.47 4.07 4.42
C LYS A 69 11.75 3.21 3.38
N ALA A 70 11.59 3.70 2.15
CA ALA A 70 10.91 2.98 1.07
C ALA A 70 11.68 1.71 0.66
N GLU A 71 13.00 1.79 0.59
CA GLU A 71 13.88 0.64 0.31
C GLU A 71 13.82 -0.38 1.45
N THR A 72 14.07 0.05 2.69
CA THR A 72 14.12 -0.84 3.85
C THR A 72 12.76 -1.49 4.12
N VAL A 73 11.63 -0.80 3.93
CA VAL A 73 10.32 -1.43 4.09
C VAL A 73 10.03 -2.47 3.01
N MET A 74 10.51 -2.27 1.78
CA MET A 74 10.29 -3.22 0.68
C MET A 74 11.13 -4.49 0.85
N PHE A 75 12.41 -4.37 1.20
CA PHE A 75 13.36 -5.48 1.22
C PHE A 75 13.57 -6.08 2.62
N HIS A 76 13.47 -5.26 3.67
CA HIS A 76 13.71 -5.65 5.06
C HIS A 76 12.58 -5.21 6.01
N PRO A 77 11.29 -5.53 5.71
CA PRO A 77 10.15 -5.03 6.47
C PRO A 77 10.23 -5.35 7.96
N GLY A 78 10.78 -6.51 8.32
CA GLY A 78 10.93 -6.91 9.73
C GLY A 78 11.84 -5.98 10.53
N LEU A 79 13.00 -5.59 9.97
CA LEU A 79 13.93 -4.65 10.59
C LEU A 79 13.33 -3.25 10.61
N PHE A 80 12.75 -2.83 9.49
CA PHE A 80 12.11 -1.52 9.36
C PHE A 80 11.06 -1.27 10.46
N PHE A 81 10.16 -2.23 10.70
CA PHE A 81 9.10 -2.06 11.69
C PHE A 81 9.58 -2.08 13.15
N GLU A 82 10.75 -2.66 13.45
CA GLU A 82 11.38 -2.50 14.76
C GLU A 82 11.90 -1.07 14.92
N GLU A 83 12.56 -0.52 13.89
CA GLU A 83 13.12 0.83 13.93
C GLU A 83 12.05 1.93 14.05
N VAL A 84 10.92 1.78 13.35
CA VAL A 84 9.83 2.77 13.40
C VAL A 84 8.80 2.50 14.50
N LYS A 85 9.06 1.54 15.40
CA LYS A 85 8.12 1.16 16.47
C LYS A 85 7.80 2.33 17.39
N ASP A 86 8.80 3.10 17.79
CA ASP A 86 8.61 4.26 18.68
C ASP A 86 8.36 5.56 17.91
N GLU A 87 8.30 5.50 16.57
CA GLU A 87 7.96 6.65 15.75
C GLU A 87 6.53 7.11 16.02
N LYS A 88 6.34 8.42 16.18
CA LYS A 88 5.02 9.06 16.24
C LYS A 88 4.30 8.91 14.89
N VAL A 89 3.01 9.20 14.84
CA VAL A 89 2.23 9.14 13.58
C VAL A 89 2.73 10.14 12.52
N GLY A 90 3.34 11.25 12.95
CA GLY A 90 3.76 12.37 12.10
C GLY A 90 4.59 11.98 10.87
N PRO A 91 5.74 11.30 10.99
CA PRO A 91 6.56 11.04 9.82
C PRO A 91 5.98 9.95 8.91
N SER A 92 5.18 9.01 9.41
CA SER A 92 4.35 8.14 8.56
C SER A 92 3.25 8.91 7.82
N PHE A 93 2.64 9.93 8.43
CA PHE A 93 1.68 10.80 7.75
C PHE A 93 2.34 11.60 6.63
N VAL A 94 3.49 12.21 6.89
CA VAL A 94 4.28 12.94 5.87
C VAL A 94 4.69 12.00 4.74
N TYR A 95 5.12 10.78 5.06
CA TYR A 95 5.43 9.76 4.07
C TYR A 95 4.24 9.49 3.13
N ASN A 96 3.06 9.23 3.69
CA ASN A 96 1.84 9.02 2.90
C ASN A 96 1.48 10.23 2.03
N LEU A 97 1.59 11.43 2.60
CA LEU A 97 1.27 12.68 1.89
C LEU A 97 2.20 12.88 0.68
N ILE A 98 3.49 12.63 0.84
CA ILE A 98 4.47 12.76 -0.25
C ILE A 98 4.16 11.80 -1.40
N PHE A 99 3.90 10.53 -1.11
CA PHE A 99 3.53 9.56 -2.17
C PHE A 99 2.19 9.91 -2.82
N THR A 100 1.22 10.39 -2.05
CA THR A 100 -0.09 10.81 -2.57
C THR A 100 0.03 12.02 -3.51
N ILE A 101 0.79 13.04 -3.10
CA ILE A 101 1.05 14.22 -3.94
C ILE A 101 1.83 13.82 -5.19
N LEU A 102 2.87 13.00 -5.05
CA LEU A 102 3.68 12.54 -6.18
C LEU A 102 2.82 11.79 -7.22
N LEU A 103 1.98 10.85 -6.77
CA LEU A 103 1.04 10.14 -7.64
C LEU A 103 0.03 11.07 -8.31
N THR A 104 -0.46 12.06 -7.57
CA THR A 104 -1.42 13.04 -8.11
C THR A 104 -0.77 13.91 -9.19
N VAL A 105 0.44 14.44 -8.94
CA VAL A 105 1.20 15.22 -9.91
C VAL A 105 1.50 14.39 -11.16
N LEU A 106 1.91 13.13 -10.98
CA LEU A 106 2.18 12.24 -12.09
C LEU A 106 0.91 11.98 -12.92
N ALA A 107 -0.22 11.69 -12.27
CA ALA A 107 -1.51 11.50 -12.95
C ALA A 107 -1.96 12.75 -13.70
N LEU A 108 -1.77 13.95 -13.12
CA LEU A 108 -2.05 15.22 -13.80
C LEU A 108 -1.14 15.43 -15.01
N ALA A 109 0.15 15.07 -14.91
CA ALA A 109 1.09 15.16 -16.04
C ALA A 109 0.66 14.22 -17.19
N VAL A 110 0.25 12.99 -16.89
CA VAL A 110 -0.28 12.04 -17.90
C VAL A 110 -1.52 12.61 -18.57
N LYS A 111 -2.48 13.12 -17.78
CA LYS A 111 -3.69 13.75 -18.33
C LYS A 111 -3.37 14.98 -19.17
N GLY A 112 -2.44 15.82 -18.73
CA GLY A 112 -2.02 17.01 -19.47
C GLY A 112 -1.55 16.67 -20.90
N PHE A 113 -0.84 15.54 -21.06
CA PHE A 113 -0.44 15.05 -22.38
C PHE A 113 -1.63 14.62 -23.24
N ASP A 114 -2.61 13.92 -22.66
CA ASP A 114 -3.84 13.54 -23.37
C ASP A 114 -4.66 14.79 -23.78
N LEU A 115 -4.64 15.85 -22.96
CA LEU A 115 -5.36 17.11 -23.21
C LEU A 115 -4.75 17.98 -24.29
N TYR A 116 -3.45 17.84 -24.58
CA TYR A 116 -2.80 18.58 -25.66
C TYR A 116 -3.43 18.31 -27.04
N LYS A 117 -4.08 17.16 -27.22
CA LYS A 117 -4.78 16.77 -28.45
C LYS A 117 -6.20 17.34 -28.55
N GLN A 118 -6.71 17.97 -27.49
CA GLN A 118 -8.06 18.52 -27.47
C GLN A 118 -8.09 20.00 -27.83
N SER A 119 -9.29 20.53 -28.12
CA SER A 119 -9.44 21.98 -28.29
C SER A 119 -9.02 22.72 -27.02
N PRO A 120 -8.44 23.93 -27.13
CA PRO A 120 -7.93 24.68 -25.98
C PRO A 120 -8.99 24.91 -24.89
N SER A 121 -10.25 25.15 -25.28
CA SER A 121 -11.37 25.34 -24.35
C SER A 121 -11.66 24.08 -23.53
N THR A 122 -11.75 22.91 -24.18
CA THR A 122 -12.02 21.64 -23.52
C THR A 122 -10.84 21.22 -22.64
N ALA A 123 -9.61 21.42 -23.13
CA ALA A 123 -8.40 21.15 -22.35
C ALA A 123 -8.37 21.98 -21.05
N MET A 124 -8.68 23.28 -21.13
CA MET A 124 -8.72 24.17 -19.96
C MET A 124 -9.76 23.71 -18.92
N ILE A 125 -10.98 23.36 -19.37
CA ILE A 125 -12.04 22.86 -18.48
C ILE A 125 -11.59 21.58 -17.77
N LEU A 126 -10.97 20.65 -18.48
CA LEU A 126 -10.51 19.37 -17.91
C LEU A 126 -9.33 19.53 -16.95
N ILE A 127 -8.43 20.49 -17.20
CA ILE A 127 -7.34 20.84 -16.26
C ILE A 127 -7.95 21.40 -14.97
N ILE A 128 -8.84 22.39 -15.07
CA ILE A 128 -9.50 23.01 -13.92
C ILE A 128 -10.23 21.94 -13.11
N ALA A 129 -11.06 21.12 -13.76
CA ALA A 129 -11.79 20.03 -13.11
C ALA A 129 -10.84 19.03 -12.42
N SER A 130 -9.69 18.70 -13.03
CA SER A 130 -8.72 17.78 -12.43
C SER A 130 -8.00 18.37 -11.22
N VAL A 131 -7.66 19.66 -11.25
CA VAL A 131 -7.05 20.37 -10.11
C VAL A 131 -8.04 20.51 -8.96
N PHE A 132 -9.27 20.94 -9.23
CA PHE A 132 -10.33 20.98 -8.21
C PHE A 132 -10.63 19.59 -7.64
N GLY A 133 -10.69 18.58 -8.51
CA GLY A 133 -10.84 17.18 -8.10
C GLY A 133 -9.71 16.71 -7.18
N ALA A 134 -8.46 17.10 -7.43
CA ALA A 134 -7.32 16.79 -6.56
C ALA A 134 -7.40 17.54 -5.21
N LEU A 135 -7.75 18.83 -5.24
CA LEU A 135 -7.89 19.65 -4.04
C LEU A 135 -8.93 19.10 -3.05
N ILE A 136 -10.04 18.55 -3.56
CA ILE A 136 -11.10 17.94 -2.74
C ILE A 136 -10.76 16.47 -2.44
N GLY A 137 -10.25 15.76 -3.44
CA GLY A 137 -9.99 14.32 -3.39
C GLY A 137 -8.89 13.94 -2.41
N ILE A 138 -7.82 14.73 -2.28
CA ILE A 138 -6.72 14.43 -1.34
C ILE A 138 -7.21 14.49 0.12
N PRO A 139 -7.84 15.57 0.62
CA PRO A 139 -8.38 15.60 1.98
C PRO A 139 -9.41 14.49 2.23
N LEU A 140 -10.29 14.22 1.27
CA LEU A 140 -11.30 13.17 1.38
C LEU A 140 -10.65 11.78 1.44
N GLY A 141 -9.65 11.53 0.61
CA GLY A 141 -8.87 10.28 0.60
C GLY A 141 -8.13 10.06 1.91
N ILE A 142 -7.54 11.11 2.48
CA ILE A 142 -6.91 11.05 3.82
C ILE A 142 -7.97 10.73 4.88
N ALA A 143 -9.11 11.41 4.88
CA ALA A 143 -10.19 11.13 5.84
C ALA A 143 -10.70 9.68 5.74
N PHE A 144 -10.88 9.17 4.52
CA PHE A 144 -11.28 7.80 4.27
C PHE A 144 -10.21 6.79 4.74
N LEU A 145 -8.93 7.08 4.51
CA LEU A 145 -7.82 6.28 5.02
C LEU A 145 -7.83 6.20 6.56
N PHE A 146 -8.05 7.32 7.25
CA PHE A 146 -8.20 7.33 8.72
C PHE A 146 -9.38 6.48 9.19
N ALA A 147 -10.52 6.54 8.48
CA ALA A 147 -11.68 5.71 8.80
C ALA A 147 -11.38 4.21 8.63
N ILE A 148 -10.75 3.81 7.52
CA ILE A 148 -10.32 2.43 7.27
C ILE A 148 -9.37 1.95 8.37
N ILE A 149 -8.34 2.75 8.69
CA ILE A 149 -7.37 2.40 9.73
C ILE A 149 -8.04 2.33 11.10
N GLY A 150 -9.05 3.17 11.37
CA GLY A 150 -9.85 3.10 12.58
C GLY A 150 -10.60 1.79 12.74
N ILE A 151 -11.26 1.32 11.67
CA ILE A 151 -11.95 0.03 11.65
C ILE A 151 -10.95 -1.11 11.84
N LEU A 152 -9.85 -1.10 11.08
CA LEU A 152 -8.79 -2.11 11.20
C LEU A 152 -8.18 -2.13 12.61
N HIS A 153 -7.96 -0.96 13.21
CA HIS A 153 -7.43 -0.83 14.56
C HIS A 153 -8.40 -1.40 15.60
N LEU A 154 -9.70 -1.11 15.47
CA LEU A 154 -10.73 -1.67 16.35
C LEU A 154 -10.72 -3.20 16.27
N ILE A 155 -10.67 -3.78 15.07
CA ILE A 155 -10.60 -5.24 14.88
C ILE A 155 -9.31 -5.80 15.48
N ALA A 156 -8.17 -5.16 15.24
CA ALA A 156 -6.89 -5.55 15.84
C ALA A 156 -6.98 -5.56 17.38
N LYS A 157 -7.64 -4.56 17.99
CA LYS A 157 -7.88 -4.52 19.44
C LYS A 157 -8.81 -5.65 19.90
N LEU A 158 -9.90 -5.91 19.19
CA LEU A 158 -10.83 -7.00 19.50
C LEU A 158 -10.16 -8.39 19.40
N CYS A 159 -9.20 -8.55 18.49
CA CYS A 159 -8.39 -9.76 18.37
C CYS A 159 -7.21 -9.81 19.37
N GLY A 160 -7.15 -8.91 20.36
CA GLY A 160 -6.15 -8.93 21.43
C GLY A 160 -4.80 -8.29 21.08
N GLY A 161 -4.76 -7.38 20.11
CA GLY A 161 -3.56 -6.59 19.75
C GLY A 161 -3.25 -5.52 20.80
N HIS A 162 -1.96 -5.35 21.12
CA HIS A 162 -1.52 -4.39 22.15
C HIS A 162 -1.10 -3.02 21.58
N GLY A 163 -0.93 -2.90 20.26
CA GLY A 163 -0.48 -1.67 19.61
C GLY A 163 -1.46 -0.51 19.74
N LYS A 164 -0.98 0.72 19.55
CA LYS A 164 -1.78 1.95 19.51
C LYS A 164 -2.37 2.16 18.11
N PHE A 165 -3.24 3.16 17.95
CA PHE A 165 -3.75 3.55 16.64
C PHE A 165 -2.61 3.89 15.66
N ALA A 166 -1.61 4.65 16.14
CA ALA A 166 -0.43 5.02 15.35
C ALA A 166 0.33 3.80 14.81
N ASP A 167 0.34 2.69 15.53
CA ASP A 167 1.00 1.45 15.10
C ASP A 167 0.25 0.78 13.93
N THR A 168 -1.07 0.81 13.98
CA THR A 168 -1.91 0.31 12.86
C THR A 168 -1.78 1.23 11.64
N TYR A 169 -1.74 2.54 11.88
CA TYR A 169 -1.51 3.54 10.84
C TYR A 169 -0.17 3.33 10.13
N LYS A 170 0.93 3.20 10.90
CA LYS A 170 2.28 2.92 10.38
C LYS A 170 2.31 1.62 9.56
N ALA A 171 1.72 0.54 10.09
CA ALA A 171 1.67 -0.74 9.38
C ALA A 171 0.98 -0.63 8.02
N LEU A 172 -0.13 0.11 7.93
CA LEU A 172 -0.89 0.25 6.69
C LEU A 172 -0.18 1.19 5.70
N VAL A 173 0.27 2.36 6.16
CA VAL A 173 0.94 3.34 5.30
C VAL A 173 2.25 2.81 4.74
N TYR A 174 3.13 2.28 5.58
CA TYR A 174 4.39 1.70 5.12
C TYR A 174 4.17 0.38 4.39
N GLY A 175 3.14 -0.38 4.76
CA GLY A 175 2.71 -1.55 3.98
C GLY A 175 2.22 -1.22 2.57
N SER A 176 1.77 0.00 2.32
CA SER A 176 1.33 0.45 1.00
C SER A 176 2.48 0.83 0.06
N THR A 177 3.72 0.83 0.52
CA THR A 177 4.89 1.23 -0.27
C THR A 177 5.05 0.44 -1.58
N PRO A 178 4.96 -0.91 -1.62
CA PRO A 178 4.98 -1.64 -2.89
C PRO A 178 3.91 -1.14 -3.87
N THR A 179 2.67 -0.97 -3.40
CA THR A 179 1.58 -0.43 -4.23
C THR A 179 1.92 0.95 -4.80
N PHE A 180 2.45 1.88 -3.98
CA PHE A 180 2.88 3.19 -4.48
C PHE A 180 3.97 3.09 -5.53
N PHE A 181 5.00 2.27 -5.28
CA PHE A 181 6.12 2.09 -6.20
C PHE A 181 5.67 1.52 -7.55
N PHE A 182 4.90 0.43 -7.54
CA PHE A 182 4.37 -0.16 -8.77
C PHE A 182 3.42 0.79 -9.51
N THR A 183 2.59 1.55 -8.79
CA THR A 183 1.70 2.53 -9.42
C THR A 183 2.49 3.64 -10.13
N ILE A 184 3.53 4.18 -9.49
CA ILE A 184 4.43 5.17 -10.10
C ILE A 184 5.09 4.58 -11.35
N LEU A 185 5.71 3.41 -11.21
CA LEU A 185 6.42 2.73 -12.29
C LEU A 185 5.50 2.47 -13.49
N LEU A 186 4.32 1.89 -13.23
CA LEU A 186 3.31 1.61 -14.26
C LEU A 186 2.83 2.88 -14.96
N THR A 187 2.61 3.96 -14.19
CA THR A 187 2.17 5.23 -14.75
C THR A 187 3.24 5.82 -15.67
N ILE A 188 4.52 5.78 -15.28
CA ILE A 188 5.64 6.23 -16.11
C ILE A 188 5.75 5.40 -17.39
N ILE A 189 5.75 4.06 -17.27
CA ILE A 189 5.82 3.15 -18.43
C ILE A 189 4.68 3.45 -19.39
N PHE A 190 3.46 3.59 -18.87
CA PHE A 190 2.29 3.88 -19.68
C PHE A 190 2.37 5.24 -20.37
N SER A 191 2.83 6.28 -19.68
CA SER A 191 3.09 7.58 -20.29
C SER A 191 4.09 7.49 -21.44
N ILE A 192 5.19 6.75 -21.25
CA ILE A 192 6.21 6.57 -22.30
C ILE A 192 5.63 5.81 -23.49
N VAL A 193 4.92 4.70 -23.27
CA VAL A 193 4.30 3.92 -24.36
C VAL A 193 3.30 4.76 -25.14
N LYS A 194 2.46 5.54 -24.45
CA LYS A 194 1.51 6.46 -25.09
C LYS A 194 2.20 7.53 -25.95
N VAL A 195 3.35 8.03 -25.52
CA VAL A 195 4.09 9.10 -26.22
C VAL A 195 4.88 8.55 -27.40
N VAL A 196 5.68 7.51 -27.19
CA VAL A 196 6.62 6.95 -28.18
C VAL A 196 5.92 6.10 -29.23
N SER A 197 4.78 5.53 -28.87
CA SER A 197 4.18 4.44 -29.61
C SER A 197 2.66 4.50 -29.60
N PRO A 198 2.04 5.62 -30.04
CA PRO A 198 0.59 5.69 -30.18
C PRO A 198 0.05 4.58 -31.11
N GLU A 199 0.90 4.11 -32.04
CA GLU A 199 0.59 3.00 -32.95
C GLU A 199 1.26 1.68 -32.58
N ALA A 200 2.29 1.64 -31.71
CA ALA A 200 3.17 0.46 -31.51
C ALA A 200 2.61 -0.66 -30.61
N VAL A 201 1.28 -0.73 -30.47
CA VAL A 201 0.61 -1.95 -30.03
C VAL A 201 -0.08 -2.71 -31.21
N PRO A 202 0.50 -2.89 -32.43
CA PRO A 202 -0.09 -3.64 -33.51
C PRO A 202 0.58 -5.01 -33.71
N TRP A 203 1.34 -5.52 -32.74
CA TRP A 203 1.86 -6.89 -32.84
C TRP A 203 0.75 -7.96 -32.79
N MET A 204 -0.52 -7.55 -32.56
CA MET A 204 -1.73 -8.35 -32.77
C MET A 204 -2.45 -8.09 -34.11
N ALA A 205 -1.95 -7.20 -34.97
CA ALA A 205 -2.46 -7.01 -36.34
C ALA A 205 -2.23 -8.24 -37.24
N ILE A 206 -1.49 -9.24 -36.77
CA ILE A 206 -0.89 -10.27 -37.61
C ILE A 206 -1.93 -11.22 -38.23
N ASN A 207 -3.21 -11.24 -37.80
CA ASN A 207 -4.20 -12.19 -38.35
C ASN A 207 -5.60 -11.61 -38.65
N SER A 208 -5.81 -10.28 -38.70
CA SER A 208 -7.13 -9.77 -39.10
C SER A 208 -7.29 -9.86 -40.62
N THR A 209 -8.05 -10.85 -41.10
CA THR A 209 -8.44 -10.98 -42.52
C THR A 209 -9.45 -9.92 -42.99
N SER A 210 -9.82 -8.96 -42.12
CA SER A 210 -10.65 -7.81 -42.48
C SER A 210 -9.91 -6.92 -43.48
N THR A 211 -10.47 -6.76 -44.68
CA THR A 211 -10.03 -5.76 -45.65
C THR A 211 -10.56 -4.35 -45.35
N ASP A 212 -11.51 -4.22 -44.42
CA ASP A 212 -12.05 -2.92 -43.99
C ASP A 212 -11.10 -2.26 -42.96
N PRO A 213 -10.49 -1.10 -43.29
CA PRO A 213 -9.62 -0.36 -42.38
C PRO A 213 -10.30 0.07 -41.08
N ALA A 214 -11.61 0.34 -41.10
CA ALA A 214 -12.34 0.76 -39.91
C ALA A 214 -12.51 -0.41 -38.92
N GLN A 215 -12.85 -1.60 -39.42
CA GLN A 215 -12.90 -2.81 -38.61
C GLN A 215 -11.50 -3.22 -38.10
N GLN A 216 -10.46 -3.07 -38.92
CA GLN A 216 -9.08 -3.34 -38.50
C GLN A 216 -8.64 -2.39 -37.37
N ALA A 217 -8.93 -1.09 -37.49
CA ALA A 217 -8.65 -0.11 -36.44
C ALA A 217 -9.42 -0.39 -35.14
N ALA A 218 -10.70 -0.79 -35.24
CA ALA A 218 -11.52 -1.16 -34.08
C ALA A 218 -11.01 -2.44 -33.39
N LEU A 219 -10.66 -3.48 -34.16
CA LEU A 219 -10.08 -4.72 -33.65
C LEU A 219 -8.74 -4.46 -32.95
N LEU A 220 -7.87 -3.66 -33.57
CA LEU A 220 -6.60 -3.24 -32.96
C LEU A 220 -6.88 -2.50 -31.65
N SER A 221 -7.71 -1.46 -31.65
CA SER A 221 -8.06 -0.71 -30.43
C SER A 221 -8.60 -1.62 -29.31
N SER A 222 -9.41 -2.62 -29.62
CA SER A 222 -9.94 -3.56 -28.63
C SER A 222 -8.85 -4.49 -28.06
N ALA A 223 -7.96 -4.99 -28.92
CA ALA A 223 -6.90 -5.91 -28.54
C ALA A 223 -5.82 -5.23 -27.68
N THR A 224 -5.43 -4.01 -28.04
CA THR A 224 -4.48 -3.20 -27.26
C THR A 224 -5.02 -2.90 -25.87
N THR A 225 -6.29 -2.50 -25.79
CA THR A 225 -6.98 -2.26 -24.53
C THR A 225 -7.02 -3.51 -23.66
N SER A 226 -7.27 -4.69 -24.25
CA SER A 226 -7.32 -5.97 -23.53
C SER A 226 -5.97 -6.40 -22.96
N ILE A 227 -4.88 -6.39 -23.76
CA ILE A 227 -3.56 -6.80 -23.25
C ILE A 227 -3.04 -5.84 -22.20
N SER A 228 -3.16 -4.52 -22.42
CA SER A 228 -2.79 -3.55 -21.40
C SER A 228 -3.58 -3.80 -20.12
N PHE A 229 -4.89 -4.02 -20.20
CA PHE A 229 -5.73 -4.32 -19.05
C PHE A 229 -5.25 -5.55 -18.26
N TRP A 230 -4.97 -6.68 -18.92
CA TRP A 230 -4.48 -7.89 -18.25
C TRP A 230 -3.08 -7.72 -17.64
N PHE A 231 -2.19 -7.02 -18.33
CA PHE A 231 -0.88 -6.68 -17.77
C PHE A 231 -1.02 -5.83 -16.50
N PHE A 232 -1.90 -4.82 -16.52
CA PHE A 232 -2.17 -3.99 -15.35
C PHE A 232 -2.75 -4.78 -14.19
N ILE A 233 -3.71 -5.66 -14.46
CA ILE A 233 -4.24 -6.56 -13.43
C ILE A 233 -3.11 -7.41 -12.84
N GLY A 234 -2.26 -8.01 -13.67
CA GLY A 234 -1.14 -8.82 -13.21
C GLY A 234 -0.22 -8.06 -12.27
N VAL A 235 0.21 -6.86 -12.65
CA VAL A 235 1.10 -6.03 -11.81
C VAL A 235 0.37 -5.52 -10.57
N ALA A 236 -0.90 -5.14 -10.67
CA ALA A 236 -1.70 -4.69 -9.52
C ALA A 236 -1.88 -5.81 -8.49
N VAL A 237 -2.11 -7.06 -8.93
CA VAL A 237 -2.19 -8.23 -8.04
C VAL A 237 -0.85 -8.47 -7.35
N ILE A 238 0.27 -8.42 -8.08
CA ILE A 238 1.61 -8.57 -7.48
C ILE A 238 1.87 -7.49 -6.43
N ALA A 239 1.60 -6.22 -6.77
CA ALA A 239 1.77 -5.09 -5.87
C ALA A 239 0.89 -5.22 -4.62
N PHE A 240 -0.37 -5.62 -4.80
CA PHE A 240 -1.32 -5.86 -3.70
C PHE A 240 -0.86 -6.99 -2.78
N LEU A 241 -0.43 -8.13 -3.34
CA LEU A 241 0.08 -9.26 -2.55
C LEU A 241 1.34 -8.87 -1.77
N TRP A 242 2.27 -8.16 -2.40
CA TRP A 242 3.47 -7.67 -1.72
C TRP A 242 3.11 -6.69 -0.60
N SER A 243 2.30 -5.68 -0.89
CA SER A 243 1.80 -4.74 0.12
C SER A 243 1.14 -5.46 1.29
N THR A 244 0.32 -6.48 1.01
CA THR A 244 -0.32 -7.30 2.04
C THR A 244 0.73 -7.98 2.92
N VAL A 245 1.74 -8.64 2.34
CA VAL A 245 2.81 -9.30 3.11
C VAL A 245 3.56 -8.32 4.01
N VAL A 246 3.85 -7.11 3.52
CA VAL A 246 4.53 -6.06 4.31
C VAL A 246 3.62 -5.56 5.43
N THR A 247 2.34 -5.29 5.15
CA THR A 247 1.34 -4.91 6.16
C THR A 247 1.20 -5.99 7.24
N LEU A 248 1.16 -7.27 6.87
CA LEU A 248 1.06 -8.37 7.83
C LEU A 248 2.26 -8.41 8.79
N LYS A 249 3.47 -8.23 8.25
CA LYS A 249 4.69 -8.14 9.06
C LYS A 249 4.65 -6.93 9.99
N GLY A 250 4.26 -5.76 9.48
CA GLY A 250 4.16 -4.53 10.26
C GLY A 250 3.11 -4.61 11.36
N LEU A 251 1.92 -5.10 11.04
CA LEU A 251 0.83 -5.23 12.00
C LEU A 251 1.19 -6.22 13.11
N GLY A 252 1.78 -7.37 12.76
CA GLY A 252 2.27 -8.34 13.74
C GLY A 252 3.33 -7.71 14.67
N LYS A 253 4.40 -7.16 14.10
CA LYS A 253 5.51 -6.56 14.85
C LYS A 253 5.06 -5.42 15.76
N LEU A 254 4.33 -4.45 15.23
CA LEU A 254 3.93 -3.25 15.97
C LEU A 254 2.84 -3.54 17.02
N HIS A 255 2.09 -4.64 16.91
CA HIS A 255 1.14 -5.07 17.94
C HIS A 255 1.70 -6.15 18.90
N GLY A 256 2.97 -6.54 18.75
CA GLY A 256 3.60 -7.58 19.58
C GLY A 256 2.98 -8.97 19.36
N LYS A 257 2.61 -9.28 18.11
CA LYS A 257 1.98 -10.53 17.68
C LYS A 257 2.74 -11.13 16.49
N ASN A 258 2.35 -12.34 16.07
CA ASN A 258 2.91 -12.99 14.89
C ASN A 258 2.16 -12.62 13.60
N ALA A 259 2.72 -13.00 12.44
CA ALA A 259 2.11 -12.70 11.14
C ALA A 259 0.78 -13.45 10.89
N TRP A 260 0.59 -14.64 11.48
CA TRP A 260 -0.66 -15.40 11.37
C TRP A 260 -1.83 -14.71 12.04
N TRP A 261 -1.58 -14.11 13.21
CA TRP A 261 -2.55 -13.25 13.88
C TRP A 261 -2.91 -12.03 13.02
N ALA A 262 -1.91 -11.38 12.42
CA ALA A 262 -2.16 -10.25 11.52
C ALA A 262 -3.01 -10.67 10.30
N LEU A 263 -2.79 -11.88 9.77
CA LEU A 263 -3.57 -12.43 8.67
C LEU A 263 -5.03 -12.63 9.07
N LEU A 264 -5.28 -13.21 10.24
CA LEU A 264 -6.63 -13.35 10.79
C LEU A 264 -7.32 -11.98 10.91
N VAL A 265 -6.62 -10.98 11.47
CA VAL A 265 -7.14 -9.60 11.59
C VAL A 265 -7.50 -9.03 10.22
N MET A 266 -6.63 -9.20 9.21
CA MET A 266 -6.89 -8.72 7.86
C MET A 266 -8.07 -9.42 7.18
N ILE A 267 -8.26 -10.73 7.41
CA ILE A 267 -9.41 -11.48 6.90
C ILE A 267 -10.71 -10.97 7.55
N VAL A 268 -10.74 -10.83 8.88
CA VAL A 268 -11.91 -10.31 9.61
C VAL A 268 -12.22 -8.88 9.17
N PHE A 269 -11.19 -8.05 9.03
CA PHE A 269 -11.31 -6.69 8.49
C PHE A 269 -11.92 -6.70 7.09
N PHE A 270 -11.43 -7.54 6.19
CA PHE A 270 -11.96 -7.63 4.84
C PHE A 270 -13.45 -8.03 4.82
N ILE A 271 -13.85 -9.01 5.64
CA ILE A 271 -15.27 -9.41 5.75
C ILE A 271 -16.12 -8.25 6.26
N VAL A 272 -15.72 -7.60 7.35
CA VAL A 272 -16.46 -6.46 7.92
C VAL A 272 -16.53 -5.30 6.92
N PHE A 273 -15.42 -5.00 6.24
CA PHE A 273 -15.35 -3.95 5.22
C PHE A 273 -16.29 -4.25 4.04
N MET A 274 -16.31 -5.49 3.53
CA MET A 274 -17.22 -5.88 2.45
C MET A 274 -18.69 -5.77 2.84
N ILE A 275 -19.05 -6.09 4.09
CA ILE A 275 -20.41 -5.88 4.62
C ILE A 275 -20.75 -4.39 4.64
N ILE A 276 -19.86 -3.54 5.16
CA ILE A 276 -20.06 -2.08 5.20
C ILE A 276 -20.26 -1.53 3.79
N VAL A 277 -19.39 -1.91 2.84
CA VAL A 277 -19.48 -1.48 1.44
C VAL A 277 -20.79 -1.95 0.80
N ALA A 278 -21.23 -3.19 1.05
CA ALA A 278 -22.50 -3.70 0.54
C ALA A 278 -23.70 -2.90 1.07
N ILE A 279 -23.71 -2.58 2.37
CA ILE A 279 -24.77 -1.77 3.00
C ILE A 279 -24.78 -0.36 2.41
N ILE A 280 -23.63 0.31 2.33
CA ILE A 280 -23.52 1.66 1.74
C ILE A 280 -24.01 1.64 0.28
N THR A 281 -23.60 0.63 -0.49
CA THR A 281 -24.00 0.48 -1.89
C THR A 281 -25.52 0.29 -2.03
N ALA A 282 -26.13 -0.53 -1.17
CA ALA A 282 -27.58 -0.71 -1.15
C ALA A 282 -28.32 0.58 -0.81
N ILE A 283 -27.84 1.34 0.18
CA ILE A 283 -28.42 2.64 0.55
C ILE A 283 -28.31 3.63 -0.61
N LEU A 284 -27.13 3.75 -1.22
CA LEU A 284 -26.92 4.63 -2.37
C LEU A 284 -27.80 4.24 -3.56
N PHE A 285 -27.97 2.94 -3.81
CA PHE A 285 -28.86 2.46 -4.86
C PHE A 285 -30.31 2.87 -4.61
N VAL A 286 -30.82 2.69 -3.38
CA VAL A 286 -32.18 3.12 -3.01
C VAL A 286 -32.35 4.64 -3.17
N LEU A 287 -31.36 5.43 -2.74
CA LEU A 287 -31.39 6.89 -2.88
C LEU A 287 -31.39 7.32 -4.36
N LEU A 288 -30.52 6.73 -5.18
CA LEU A 288 -30.47 7.02 -6.62
C LEU A 288 -31.76 6.61 -7.34
N ALA A 289 -32.34 5.45 -6.99
CA ALA A 289 -33.62 5.02 -7.52
C ALA A 289 -34.75 6.01 -7.13
N ALA A 290 -34.77 6.50 -5.89
CA ALA A 290 -35.74 7.49 -5.44
C ALA A 290 -35.60 8.83 -6.19
N ILE A 291 -34.36 9.30 -6.40
CA ILE A 291 -34.08 10.50 -7.21
C ILE A 291 -34.56 10.27 -8.65
N PHE A 292 -34.24 9.13 -9.25
CA PHE A 292 -34.64 8.80 -10.62
C PHE A 292 -36.16 8.76 -10.78
N VAL A 293 -36.89 8.09 -9.87
CA VAL A 293 -38.36 8.04 -9.86
C VAL A 293 -38.94 9.45 -9.74
N SER A 294 -38.36 10.29 -8.87
CA SER A 294 -38.82 11.68 -8.67
C SER A 294 -38.60 12.53 -9.93
N LEU A 295 -37.44 12.41 -10.57
CA LEU A 295 -37.14 13.10 -11.83
C LEU A 295 -38.08 12.62 -12.95
N PHE A 296 -38.29 11.31 -13.08
CA PHE A 296 -39.19 10.75 -14.08
C PHE A 296 -40.64 11.21 -13.87
N ALA A 297 -41.13 11.19 -12.63
CA ALA A 297 -42.46 11.70 -12.30
C ALA A 297 -42.62 13.19 -12.65
N SER A 298 -41.59 14.00 -12.36
CA SER A 298 -41.57 15.42 -12.73
C SER A 298 -41.61 15.64 -14.24
N LEU A 299 -40.88 14.84 -15.01
CA LEU A 299 -40.90 14.91 -16.48
C LEU A 299 -42.26 14.51 -17.05
N MET A 300 -42.87 13.42 -16.55
CA MET A 300 -44.19 12.97 -16.99
C MET A 300 -45.29 13.98 -16.65
N HIS A 301 -45.23 14.60 -15.46
CA HIS A 301 -46.15 15.67 -15.09
C HIS A 301 -45.99 16.87 -16.02
N THR A 302 -44.75 17.25 -16.37
CA THR A 302 -44.49 18.38 -17.28
C THR A 302 -45.05 18.09 -18.67
N ALA A 303 -44.85 16.89 -19.19
CA ALA A 303 -45.37 16.46 -20.49
C ALA A 303 -46.92 16.42 -20.52
N ALA A 304 -47.57 16.01 -19.43
CA ALA A 304 -49.02 15.92 -19.35
C ALA A 304 -49.71 17.30 -19.28
N VAL A 305 -49.03 18.33 -18.79
CA VAL A 305 -49.58 19.68 -18.63
C VAL A 305 -49.28 20.58 -19.85
N THR A 306 -48.30 20.24 -20.69
CA THR A 306 -48.07 20.94 -21.96
C THR A 306 -49.20 20.64 -22.96
N PRO A 307 -50.04 21.63 -23.34
CA PRO A 307 -51.06 21.42 -24.36
C PRO A 307 -50.41 21.08 -25.70
N PRO A 308 -51.07 20.26 -26.56
CA PRO A 308 -50.56 19.97 -27.88
C PRO A 308 -50.39 21.27 -28.68
N PRO A 309 -49.37 21.36 -29.55
CA PRO A 309 -49.21 22.52 -30.41
C PRO A 309 -50.48 22.73 -31.27
N PRO A 310 -50.87 23.98 -31.53
CA PRO A 310 -52.06 24.26 -32.33
C PRO A 310 -51.94 23.61 -33.71
N LEU A 311 -53.01 22.95 -34.16
CA LEU A 311 -53.08 22.38 -35.51
C LEU A 311 -53.06 23.52 -36.54
N THR A 312 -52.00 23.56 -37.35
CA THR A 312 -51.84 24.46 -38.50
C THR A 312 -52.41 23.86 -39.76
#